data_AF-A0A3D0Y396-F1
#
_entry.id   AF-A0A3D0Y396-F1
#
_cell.length_a   1.000
_cell.length_b   1.000
_cell.length_c   1.000
_cell.angle_alpha   90.00
_cell.angle_beta   90.00
_cell.angle_gamma   90.00
#
_symmetry.space_group_name_H-M   'P 1'
#
loop_
_entity.id
_entity.type
_entity.pdbx_description
1 polymer ?
#
loop_
_entity_poly.entity_id
_entity_poly.type
_entity_poly.pdbx_seq_one_letter_code
_entity_poly.pdbx_strand_id
1 'polypeptide(L)' 'MRIIVGKGLRSPEGIAVLPTTIKNFLTEQGYTYTYAKLENGGEGALEISL' A
#
# COMPACT_ATOMS: atom_id res chain seq x y z
N MET A 1 10.76 -5.47 -2.32
CA MET A 1 9.74 -6.42 -1.77
C MET A 1 8.36 -5.86 -2.06
N ARG A 2 7.37 -6.69 -2.43
CA ARG A 2 6.02 -6.22 -2.76
C ARG A 2 5.01 -6.60 -1.67
N ILE A 3 4.12 -5.68 -1.32
CA ILE A 3 2.97 -5.92 -0.43
C ILE A 3 1.68 -5.56 -1.16
N ILE A 4 0.71 -6.48 -1.15
CA ILE A 4 -0.63 -6.23 -1.70
C ILE A 4 -1.51 -5.67 -0.58
N VAL A 5 -1.93 -4.42 -0.71
CA VAL A 5 -2.74 -3.69 0.29
C VAL A 5 -4.19 -3.51 -0.14
N GLY A 6 -4.50 -3.78 -1.41
CA GLY A 6 -5.81 -3.51 -2.00
C GLY A 6 -6.06 -2.01 -2.19
N LYS A 7 -7.10 -1.67 -2.96
CA LYS A 7 -7.40 -0.25 -3.31
C LYS A 7 -8.37 0.44 -2.35
N GLY A 8 -9.10 -0.32 -1.52
CA GLY A 8 -10.09 0.23 -0.58
C GLY A 8 -11.30 0.96 -1.20
N LEU A 9 -11.48 0.91 -2.53
CA LEU A 9 -12.52 1.66 -3.27
C LEU A 9 -13.97 1.36 -2.85
N ARG A 10 -14.20 0.21 -2.19
CA ARG A 10 -15.52 -0.21 -1.70
C ARG A 10 -15.51 -0.51 -0.20
N SER A 11 -14.53 0.02 0.52
CA SER A 11 -14.52 -0.08 1.97
C SER A 11 -15.73 0.64 2.55
N PRO A 12 -16.32 0.13 3.65
CA PRO A 12 -17.30 0.87 4.43
C PRO A 12 -16.75 2.26 4.76
N GLU A 13 -17.59 3.29 4.59
CA GLU A 13 -17.24 4.70 4.86
C GLU A 13 -16.09 5.27 4.01
N GLY A 14 -15.66 4.55 2.96
CA GLY A 14 -14.53 4.96 2.11
C GLY A 14 -13.16 4.79 2.77
N ILE A 15 -13.08 4.09 3.91
CA ILE A 15 -11.84 3.98 4.69
C ILE A 15 -11.01 2.78 4.24
N ALA A 16 -9.90 3.05 3.56
CA ALA A 16 -8.92 2.05 3.17
C ALA A 16 -7.95 1.73 4.33
N VAL A 17 -8.39 0.96 5.32
CA VAL A 17 -7.62 0.69 6.55
C VAL A 17 -6.25 0.09 6.25
N LEU A 18 -6.21 -1.01 5.50
CA LEU A 18 -4.96 -1.75 5.27
C LEU A 18 -3.88 -0.91 4.53
N PRO A 19 -4.19 -0.19 3.42
CA PRO A 19 -3.23 0.70 2.80
C PRO A 19 -2.69 1.77 3.76
N THR A 20 -3.56 2.39 4.57
CA THR A 20 -3.15 3.42 5.53
C THR A 20 -2.24 2.85 6.62
N THR A 21 -2.63 1.73 7.23
CA THR A 21 -1.85 1.08 8.29
C THR A 21 -0.47 0.65 7.80
N ILE A 22 -0.38 0.02 6.63
CA ILE A 22 0.90 -0.46 6.10
C ILE A 22 1.81 0.70 5.72
N LYS A 23 1.28 1.78 5.13
CA LYS A 23 2.05 2.98 4.81
C LYS A 23 2.67 3.62 6.05
N ASN A 24 1.87 3.77 7.11
CA ASN A 24 2.34 4.32 8.38
C ASN A 24 3.44 3.43 8.98
N PHE A 25 3.22 2.12 9.06
CA PHE A 25 4.20 1.17 9.55
C PHE A 25 5.53 1.26 8.78
N LEU A 26 5.49 1.26 7.44
CA LEU A 26 6.70 1.35 6.62
C LEU A 26 7.45 2.66 6.86
N THR A 27 6.74 3.79 6.96
CA THR A 27 7.33 5.10 7.28
C THR A 27 7.95 5.11 8.68
N GLU A 28 7.29 4.55 9.70
CA GLU A 28 7.80 4.44 11.06
C GLU A 28 9.05 3.57 11.16
N GLN A 29 9.15 2.53 10.34
CA GLN A 29 10.33 1.66 10.25
C GLN A 29 11.45 2.23 9.35
N GLY A 30 11.24 3.40 8.74
CA GLY A 30 12.23 4.05 7.87
C GLY A 30 12.34 3.44 6.46
N TYR A 31 11.37 2.64 6.03
CA TYR A 31 11.35 2.10 4.67
C TYR A 31 10.79 3.11 3.68
N THR A 32 11.38 3.13 2.48
CA THR A 32 10.82 3.86 1.34
C THR A 32 9.99 2.91 0.48
N TYR A 33 8.86 3.40 -0.01
CA TYR A 33 7.97 2.64 -0.86
C TYR A 33 7.33 3.50 -1.94
N THR A 34 6.93 2.86 -3.03
CA THR A 34 6.13 3.46 -4.11
C THR A 34 4.95 2.55 -4.43
N TYR A 35 3.96 3.05 -5.16
CA TYR A 35 2.95 2.17 -5.73
C TYR A 35 3.57 1.28 -6.81
N ALA A 36 3.09 0.03 -6.90
CA ALA A 36 3.51 -0.87 -7.96
C ALA A 36 3.02 -0.37 -9.33
N LYS A 37 3.64 -0.86 -10.40
CA LYS A 37 3.12 -0.68 -11.76
C LYS A 37 1.72 -1.28 -11.90
N LEU A 38 0.95 -0.82 -12.89
CA LEU A 38 -0.43 -1.26 -13.11
C LEU A 38 -0.53 -2.79 -13.28
N GLU A 39 0.38 -3.39 -14.06
CA GLU A 39 0.46 -4.84 -14.26
C GLU A 39 0.80 -5.64 -12.99
N ASN A 40 1.29 -4.97 -11.95
CA ASN A 40 1.69 -5.55 -10.68
C ASN A 40 0.73 -5.18 -9.52
N GLY A 41 -0.46 -4.69 -9.84
CA GLY A 41 -1.51 -4.35 -8.87
C GLY A 41 -1.77 -2.85 -8.70
N GLY A 42 -0.94 -1.99 -9.30
CA GLY A 42 -1.12 -0.53 -9.28
C GLY A 42 -1.24 0.02 -7.85
N GLU A 43 -2.21 0.90 -7.64
CA GLU A 43 -2.52 1.48 -6.32
C GLU A 43 -2.92 0.46 -5.24
N GLY A 44 -3.20 -0.79 -5.63
CA GLY A 44 -3.49 -1.88 -4.69
C GLY A 44 -2.24 -2.58 -4.17
N ALA A 45 -1.05 -2.17 -4.60
CA ALA A 45 0.21 -2.79 -4.21
C ALA A 45 1.30 -1.73 -3.97
N LEU A 46 2.16 -2.00 -3.00
CA LEU A 46 3.34 -1.19 -2.69
C LEU A 46 4.61 -1.98 -3.00
N GLU A 47 5.55 -1.33 -3.65
CA GLU A 47 6.92 -1.80 -3.85
C GLU A 47 7.83 -1.11 -2.83
N ILE A 48 8.50 -1.90 -2.01
CA ILE A 48 9.42 -1.45 -0.96
C ILE A 48 10.85 -1.61 -1.45
N SER A 49 11.61 -0.53 -1.37
CA SER A 49 13.05 -0.51 -1.61
C SER A 49 13.77 -1.01 -0.35
N LEU A 50 14.57 -2.06 -0.50
CA LEU A 50 15.38 -2.66 0.56
C LEU A 50 16.86 -2.29 0.37
#